data_AF-A0A7C8VYN1-F1
#
_entry.id   AF-A0A7C8VYN1-F1
#
_cell.length_a   1.000
_cell.length_b   1.000
_cell.length_c   1.000
_cell.angle_alpha   90.00
_cell.angle_beta   90.00
_cell.angle_gamma   90.00
#
_symmetry.space_group_name_H-M   'P 1'
#
loop_
_entity.id
_entity.type
_entity.pdbx_description
1 polymer ?
#
loop_
_entity_poly.entity_id
_entity_poly.type
_entity_poly.pdbx_seq_one_letter_code
_entity_poly.pdbx_strand_id
1 'polypeptide(L)'
;MNLRFPLLPPEECEEDGSGSPQYDWYAKPQITLSVNAGGGGYQRWAEMYVTDQEWTDLKNMGVELDERIVECAMDEEGRWRFKRFRNDKKDGNHISVVNSVMESIRDGVSKEDLLAVAAAVRTEWKSRHPPQQAQARPPQGRPQGR
;
A
#
# COMPACT_ATOMS: atom_id res chain seq x y z
N MET A 1 -13.48 -2.15 -3.22
CA MET A 1 -13.24 -1.83 -4.63
C MET A 1 -14.57 -1.94 -5.34
N ASN A 2 -14.80 -1.05 -6.30
CA ASN A 2 -16.06 -0.97 -7.04
C ASN A 2 -15.74 -0.99 -8.54
N LEU A 3 -16.35 -1.93 -9.27
CA LEU A 3 -16.12 -2.14 -10.70
C LEU A 3 -17.17 -1.36 -11.50
N ARG A 4 -16.72 -0.62 -12.51
CA ARG A 4 -17.61 0.07 -13.45
C ARG A 4 -17.23 -0.32 -14.88
N PHE A 5 -18.09 -1.10 -15.52
CA PHE A 5 -17.90 -1.52 -16.90
C PHE A 5 -18.22 -0.37 -17.88
N PRO A 6 -17.50 -0.30 -19.02
CA PRO A 6 -17.84 0.65 -20.08
C PRO A 6 -19.18 0.28 -20.73
N LEU A 7 -19.77 1.24 -21.42
CA LEU A 7 -20.97 1.01 -22.22
C LEU A 7 -20.58 0.41 -23.57
N LEU A 8 -21.44 -0.46 -24.11
CA LEU A 8 -21.34 -0.92 -25.48
C LEU A 8 -21.53 0.27 -26.44
N PRO A 9 -20.81 0.27 -27.56
CA PRO A 9 -21.04 1.26 -28.60
C PRO A 9 -22.44 1.05 -29.22
N PRO A 10 -23.12 2.12 -29.69
CA PRO A 10 -24.50 2.03 -30.17
C PRO A 10 -24.75 0.98 -31.25
N GLU A 11 -23.75 0.70 -32.09
CA GLU A 11 -23.79 -0.33 -33.14
C GLU A 11 -23.80 -1.78 -32.61
N GLU A 12 -23.32 -2.00 -31.39
CA GLU A 12 -23.30 -3.32 -30.74
C GLU A 12 -24.42 -3.48 -29.70
N CYS A 13 -25.14 -2.40 -29.38
CA CYS A 13 -26.29 -2.45 -28.50
C CYS A 13 -27.43 -3.26 -29.15
N GLU A 14 -27.97 -4.23 -28.41
CA GLU A 14 -29.15 -4.96 -28.87
C GLU A 14 -30.40 -4.07 -28.83
N GLU A 15 -31.27 -4.16 -29.82
CA GLU A 15 -32.58 -3.49 -29.77
C GLU A 15 -33.53 -4.26 -28.83
N ASP A 16 -33.33 -4.08 -27.53
CA ASP A 16 -34.12 -4.71 -26.46
C ASP A 16 -35.45 -3.98 -26.16
N GLY A 17 -35.70 -2.87 -26.85
CA GLY A 17 -36.86 -2.00 -26.64
C GLY A 17 -36.89 -1.27 -25.30
N SER A 18 -35.87 -1.44 -24.44
CA SER A 18 -35.77 -0.76 -23.14
C SER A 18 -35.16 0.63 -23.26
N GLY A 19 -34.37 0.88 -24.31
CA GLY A 19 -33.64 2.14 -24.51
C GLY A 19 -32.56 2.39 -23.45
N SER A 20 -32.23 1.38 -22.66
CA SER A 20 -31.23 1.46 -21.59
C SER A 20 -29.82 1.31 -22.16
N PRO A 21 -28.82 2.06 -21.66
CA PRO A 21 -27.43 1.84 -22.02
C PRO A 21 -26.99 0.42 -21.63
N GLN A 22 -26.42 -0.33 -22.57
CA GLN A 22 -25.92 -1.68 -22.33
C GLN A 22 -24.44 -1.63 -21.95
N TYR A 23 -24.02 -2.49 -21.03
CA TYR A 23 -22.64 -2.55 -20.55
C TYR A 23 -21.85 -3.63 -21.30
N ASP A 24 -20.60 -3.33 -21.62
CA ASP A 24 -19.63 -4.31 -22.09
C ASP A 24 -19.02 -5.05 -20.90
N TRP A 25 -19.57 -6.24 -20.62
CA TRP A 25 -19.11 -7.12 -19.54
C TRP A 25 -17.80 -7.85 -19.85
N TYR A 26 -17.34 -7.85 -21.10
CA TYR A 26 -16.09 -8.48 -21.52
C TYR A 26 -14.90 -7.53 -21.44
N ALA A 27 -15.14 -6.21 -21.54
CA ALA A 27 -14.12 -5.19 -21.35
C ALA A 27 -13.57 -5.15 -19.92
N LYS A 28 -12.35 -4.61 -19.80
CA LYS A 28 -11.75 -4.29 -18.50
C LYS A 28 -12.50 -3.10 -17.87
N PRO A 29 -13.09 -3.25 -16.68
CA PRO A 29 -13.80 -2.17 -16.03
C PRO A 29 -12.85 -1.14 -15.42
N GLN A 30 -13.36 0.07 -15.18
CA GLN A 30 -12.72 1.02 -14.29
C GLN A 30 -12.88 0.54 -12.84
N ILE A 31 -11.78 0.44 -12.10
CA ILE A 31 -11.81 -0.04 -10.71
C ILE A 31 -11.56 1.12 -9.77
N THR A 32 -12.55 1.45 -8.95
CA THR A 32 -12.49 2.56 -8.00
C THR A 32 -12.38 2.08 -6.56
N LEU A 33 -11.66 2.83 -5.75
CA LEU A 33 -11.49 2.62 -4.32
C LEU A 33 -12.41 3.58 -3.57
N SER A 34 -13.23 3.02 -2.70
CA SER A 34 -14.14 3.77 -1.83
C SER A 34 -13.69 3.67 -0.39
N VAL A 35 -13.91 4.74 0.37
CA VAL A 35 -13.55 4.86 1.78
C VAL A 35 -14.79 5.12 2.61
N ASN A 36 -14.77 4.68 3.87
CA ASN A 36 -15.88 4.88 4.77
C ASN A 36 -15.90 6.35 5.25
N ALA A 37 -16.95 7.09 4.93
CA ALA A 37 -17.17 8.48 5.32
C ALA A 37 -17.93 8.61 6.66
N GLY A 38 -18.09 7.51 7.39
CA GLY A 38 -18.86 7.46 8.64
C GLY A 38 -20.36 7.40 8.35
N GLY A 39 -21.13 8.34 8.94
CA GLY A 39 -22.59 8.39 8.82
C GLY A 39 -23.13 8.63 7.40
N GLY A 40 -22.27 8.98 6.43
CA GLY A 40 -22.61 9.15 5.02
C GLY A 40 -22.37 7.93 4.14
N GLY A 41 -21.92 6.79 4.70
CA GLY A 41 -21.63 5.57 3.94
C GLY A 41 -20.29 5.61 3.22
N TYR A 42 -20.20 4.94 2.06
CA TYR A 42 -18.97 4.87 1.27
C TYR A 42 -18.92 6.00 0.25
N GLN A 43 -17.76 6.65 0.13
CA GLN A 43 -17.48 7.64 -0.90
C GLN A 43 -16.32 7.18 -1.78
N ARG A 44 -16.42 7.43 -3.09
CA ARG A 44 -15.30 7.21 -4.02
C ARG A 44 -14.14 8.10 -3.60
N TRP A 45 -12.95 7.53 -3.58
CA TRP A 45 -11.75 8.20 -3.10
C TRP A 45 -10.61 8.22 -4.13
N ALA A 46 -10.29 7.07 -4.73
CA ALA A 46 -9.22 6.98 -5.72
C ALA A 46 -9.54 5.94 -6.79
N GLU A 47 -8.73 5.91 -7.85
CA GLU A 47 -8.74 4.87 -8.86
C GLU A 47 -7.63 3.86 -8.58
N MET A 48 -7.94 2.57 -8.72
CA MET A 48 -6.96 1.49 -8.61
C MET A 48 -6.42 1.18 -10.01
N TYR A 49 -5.11 1.25 -10.16
CA TYR A 49 -4.46 0.85 -11.39
C TYR A 49 -4.32 -0.67 -11.43
N VAL A 50 -4.74 -1.29 -12.54
CA VAL A 50 -4.68 -2.73 -12.77
C VAL A 50 -4.26 -2.98 -14.22
N THR A 51 -3.18 -3.74 -14.38
CA THR A 51 -2.68 -4.18 -15.69
C THR A 51 -3.56 -5.29 -16.26
N ASP A 52 -3.45 -5.58 -17.56
CA ASP A 52 -4.28 -6.63 -18.18
C ASP A 52 -3.95 -8.02 -17.65
N GLN A 53 -2.68 -8.26 -17.28
CA GLN A 53 -2.27 -9.50 -16.62
C GLN A 53 -2.90 -9.63 -15.23
N GLU A 54 -2.80 -8.59 -14.40
CA GLU A 54 -3.42 -8.60 -13.06
C GLU A 54 -4.93 -8.71 -13.12
N TRP A 55 -5.58 -8.10 -14.13
CA TRP A 55 -7.01 -8.28 -14.36
C TRP A 55 -7.35 -9.72 -14.69
N THR A 56 -6.53 -10.38 -15.51
CA THR A 56 -6.68 -11.81 -15.81
C THR A 56 -6.52 -12.66 -14.55
N ASP A 57 -5.53 -12.35 -13.73
CA ASP A 57 -5.31 -13.06 -12.46
C ASP A 57 -6.48 -12.86 -11.48
N LEU A 58 -7.03 -11.64 -11.39
CA LEU A 58 -8.22 -11.34 -10.58
C LEU A 58 -9.45 -12.14 -11.05
N LYS A 59 -9.67 -12.24 -12.38
CA LYS A 59 -10.74 -13.07 -12.94
C LYS A 59 -10.55 -14.55 -12.61
N ASN A 60 -9.31 -15.03 -12.68
CA ASN A 60 -8.97 -16.43 -12.38
C ASN A 60 -9.18 -16.82 -10.92
N MET A 61 -9.33 -15.85 -10.00
CA MET A 61 -9.67 -16.16 -8.60
C MET A 61 -11.08 -16.74 -8.45
N GLY A 62 -11.98 -16.53 -9.43
CA GLY A 62 -13.33 -17.11 -9.41
C GLY A 62 -14.20 -16.64 -8.25
N VAL A 63 -13.92 -15.47 -7.70
CA VAL A 63 -14.68 -14.85 -6.60
C VAL A 63 -15.34 -13.57 -7.08
N GLU A 64 -16.44 -13.18 -6.44
CA GLU A 64 -17.03 -11.86 -6.65
C GLU A 64 -15.99 -10.79 -6.30
N LEU A 65 -15.81 -9.84 -7.22
CA LEU A 65 -14.82 -8.77 -7.12
C LEU A 65 -15.46 -7.46 -6.66
N ASP A 66 -16.73 -7.24 -6.98
CA ASP A 66 -17.41 -5.97 -6.71
C ASP A 66 -17.79 -5.80 -5.24
N GLU A 67 -17.81 -4.54 -4.80
CA GLU A 67 -18.12 -4.12 -3.43
C GLU A 67 -17.26 -4.76 -2.32
N ARG A 68 -16.07 -5.27 -2.67
CA ARG A 68 -15.21 -5.99 -1.74
C ARG A 68 -14.16 -5.14 -1.04
N ILE A 69 -13.90 -5.41 0.23
CA ILE A 69 -12.82 -4.74 0.97
C ILE A 69 -11.47 -5.32 0.55
N VAL A 70 -10.58 -4.43 0.13
CA VAL A 70 -9.24 -4.76 -0.36
C VAL A 70 -8.18 -3.96 0.39
N GLU A 71 -7.00 -4.55 0.51
CA GLU A 71 -5.79 -3.85 0.90
C GLU A 71 -5.08 -3.39 -0.38
N CYS A 72 -4.70 -2.11 -0.39
CA CYS A 72 -3.99 -1.49 -1.50
C CYS A 72 -2.68 -0.88 -1.00
N ALA A 73 -1.71 -0.79 -1.89
CA ALA A 73 -0.45 -0.09 -1.66
C ALA A 73 -0.16 0.84 -2.83
N MET A 74 0.55 1.93 -2.58
CA MET A 74 1.04 2.81 -3.62
C MET A 74 2.33 2.23 -4.22
N ASP A 75 2.44 2.20 -5.55
CA ASP A 75 3.69 1.86 -6.23
C ASP A 75 4.62 3.07 -6.36
N GLU A 76 5.80 2.85 -6.94
CA GLU A 76 6.82 3.89 -7.15
C GLU A 76 6.35 5.02 -8.08
N GLU A 77 5.34 4.78 -8.91
CA GLU A 77 4.73 5.75 -9.81
C GLU A 77 3.54 6.49 -9.16
N GLY A 78 3.26 6.24 -7.88
CA GLY A 78 2.16 6.89 -7.16
C GLY A 78 0.78 6.29 -7.45
N ARG A 79 0.69 5.09 -8.02
CA ARG A 79 -0.57 4.42 -8.38
C ARG A 79 -0.99 3.44 -7.31
N TRP A 80 -2.29 3.37 -7.03
CA TRP A 80 -2.85 2.38 -6.11
C TRP A 80 -2.91 1.00 -6.76
N ARG A 81 -2.27 0.02 -6.13
CA ARG A 81 -2.20 -1.38 -6.58
C ARG A 81 -2.91 -2.29 -5.61
N PHE A 82 -3.61 -3.29 -6.13
CA PHE A 82 -4.18 -4.37 -5.32
C PHE A 82 -3.07 -5.14 -4.59
N LYS A 83 -3.27 -5.42 -3.30
CA LYS A 83 -2.42 -6.35 -2.54
C LYS A 83 -3.15 -7.65 -2.24
N ARG A 84 -4.31 -7.55 -1.60
CA ARG A 84 -5.09 -8.72 -1.17
C ARG A 84 -6.50 -8.34 -0.77
N PHE A 85 -7.34 -9.35 -0.66
CA PHE A 85 -8.65 -9.24 -0.05
C PHE A 85 -8.58 -9.17 1.48
N ARG A 86 -9.46 -8.36 2.07
CA ARG A 86 -9.66 -8.25 3.52
C ARG A 86 -11.01 -8.82 3.91
N ASN A 87 -11.13 -10.14 3.83
CA ASN A 87 -12.35 -10.87 4.25
C ASN A 87 -12.62 -10.75 5.75
N ASP A 88 -11.58 -10.39 6.52
CA ASP A 88 -11.64 -10.20 7.96
C ASP A 88 -12.27 -8.86 8.37
N LYS A 89 -12.44 -7.92 7.42
CA LYS A 89 -12.98 -6.59 7.70
C LYS A 89 -14.39 -6.47 7.18
N LYS A 90 -15.30 -6.04 8.06
CA LYS A 90 -16.65 -5.63 7.67
C LYS A 90 -16.64 -4.37 6.82
N ASP A 91 -15.76 -3.43 7.17
CA ASP A 91 -15.70 -2.12 6.55
C ASP A 91 -14.28 -1.73 6.12
N GLY A 92 -14.21 -0.90 5.08
CA GLY A 92 -13.00 -0.20 4.67
C GLY A 92 -12.54 0.80 5.75
N ASN A 93 -11.34 1.33 5.57
CA ASN A 93 -10.82 2.34 6.50
C ASN A 93 -11.70 3.60 6.46
N HIS A 94 -11.90 4.20 7.64
CA HIS A 94 -12.53 5.51 7.75
C HIS A 94 -11.64 6.58 7.10
N ILE A 95 -12.24 7.61 6.49
CA ILE A 95 -11.52 8.67 5.77
C ILE A 95 -10.42 9.33 6.63
N SER A 96 -10.62 9.47 7.94
CA SER A 96 -9.59 10.03 8.84
C SER A 96 -8.33 9.15 8.92
N VAL A 97 -8.51 7.82 8.95
CA VAL A 97 -7.39 6.86 8.94
C VAL A 97 -6.68 6.91 7.59
N VAL A 98 -7.44 7.02 6.50
CA VAL A 98 -6.87 7.15 5.15
C VAL A 98 -6.01 8.42 5.06
N ASN A 99 -6.50 9.56 5.54
CA ASN A 99 -5.74 10.82 5.53
C ASN A 99 -4.44 10.72 6.35
N SER A 100 -4.49 10.11 7.54
CA SER A 100 -3.29 9.90 8.37
C SER A 100 -2.25 8.99 7.71
N VAL A 101 -2.70 7.95 7.00
CA VAL A 101 -1.81 7.09 6.20
C VAL A 101 -1.22 7.88 5.03
N MET A 102 -1.99 8.75 4.38
CA MET A 102 -1.49 9.60 3.28
C MET A 102 -0.42 10.58 3.74
N GLU A 103 -0.57 11.18 4.92
CA GLU A 103 0.48 12.01 5.54
C GLU A 103 1.74 11.17 5.76
N SER A 104 1.60 9.97 6.33
CA SER A 104 2.73 9.06 6.57
C SER A 104 3.46 8.63 5.29
N ILE A 105 2.74 8.50 4.17
CA ILE A 105 3.33 8.17 2.87
C ILE A 105 4.11 9.36 2.31
N ARG A 106 3.58 10.59 2.45
CA ARG A 106 4.25 11.82 1.97
C ARG A 106 5.50 12.14 2.77
N ASP A 107 5.44 11.94 4.08
CA ASP A 107 6.56 12.16 5.00
C ASP A 107 7.44 10.90 5.16
N GLY A 108 7.28 9.93 4.25
CA GLY A 108 7.97 8.66 4.30
C GLY A 108 9.48 8.82 4.15
N VAL A 109 10.24 8.07 4.95
CA VAL A 109 11.69 7.96 4.81
C VAL A 109 12.00 6.74 3.94
N SER A 110 12.71 6.94 2.83
CA SER A 110 13.07 5.84 1.94
C SER A 110 14.13 4.93 2.56
N LYS A 111 14.30 3.73 2.00
CA LYS A 111 15.38 2.81 2.39
C LYS A 111 16.75 3.48 2.16
N GLU A 112 16.88 4.22 1.07
CA GLU A 112 18.09 4.91 0.67
C GLU A 112 18.43 6.04 1.65
N ASP A 113 17.43 6.81 2.10
CA ASP A 113 17.59 7.83 3.14
C ASP A 113 18.09 7.24 4.45
N LEU A 114 17.51 6.10 4.87
CA LEU A 114 17.96 5.38 6.06
C LEU A 114 19.40 4.89 5.93
N LEU A 115 19.78 4.34 4.77
CA LEU A 115 21.15 3.88 4.52
C LEU A 115 22.15 5.03 4.53
N ALA A 116 21.80 6.19 3.97
CA ALA A 116 22.64 7.38 3.95
C ALA A 116 22.95 7.90 5.36
N VAL A 117 21.99 7.82 6.28
CA VAL A 117 22.11 8.33 7.65
C VAL A 117 22.65 7.28 8.64
N ALA A 118 22.60 5.99 8.30
CA ALA A 118 23.01 4.89 9.18
C ALA A 118 24.43 5.03 9.73
N ALA A 119 25.39 5.45 8.90
CA ALA A 119 26.78 5.63 9.32
C ALA A 119 26.93 6.78 10.34
N ALA A 120 26.25 7.90 10.12
CA ALA A 120 26.24 9.04 11.03
C ALA A 120 25.63 8.66 12.39
N VAL A 121 24.47 7.99 12.38
CA VAL A 121 23.81 7.49 13.60
C VAL A 121 24.73 6.55 14.37
N ARG A 122 25.44 5.65 13.69
CA ARG A 122 26.41 4.75 14.34
C ARG A 122 27.55 5.52 14.99
N THR A 123 28.09 6.54 14.33
CA THR A 123 29.17 7.38 14.87
C THR A 123 28.71 8.12 16.12
N GLU A 124 27.56 8.79 16.05
CA GLU A 124 26.99 9.51 17.20
C GLU A 124 26.63 8.58 18.36
N TRP A 125 26.12 7.39 18.06
CA TRP A 125 25.86 6.38 19.07
C TRP A 125 27.13 5.95 19.81
N LYS A 126 28.23 5.71 19.08
CA LYS A 126 29.54 5.38 19.68
C LYS A 126 30.14 6.54 20.47
N SER A 127 29.93 7.78 20.03
CA SER A 127 30.37 8.98 20.76
C SER A 127 29.66 9.11 22.12
N ARG A 128 28.35 8.83 22.16
CA ARG A 128 27.55 8.82 23.40
C ARG A 128 27.85 7.63 24.32
N HIS A 129 28.30 6.51 23.75
CA HIS A 129 28.65 5.29 24.49
C HIS A 129 30.11 4.93 24.20
N PRO A 130 31.07 5.76 24.66
CA PRO A 130 32.46 5.43 24.50
C PRO A 130 32.67 4.05 25.13
N PRO A 131 33.40 3.13 24.46
CA PRO A 131 33.70 1.85 25.06
C PRO A 131 34.32 2.13 26.42
N GLN A 132 33.78 1.52 27.48
CA GLN A 132 34.47 1.48 28.77
C GLN A 132 35.86 0.98 28.44
N GLN A 133 36.85 1.87 28.49
CA GLN A 133 38.23 1.48 28.34
C GLN A 133 38.42 0.35 29.33
N ALA A 134 38.77 -0.83 28.82
CA ALA A 134 39.19 -1.96 29.59
C ALA A 134 39.99 -1.42 30.77
N GLN A 135 39.43 -1.60 31.98
CA GLN A 135 40.06 -1.19 33.23
C GLN A 135 41.55 -1.45 33.08
N ALA A 136 42.32 -0.37 33.13
CA ALA A 136 43.76 -0.39 32.98
C ALA A 136 44.29 -1.58 33.79
N ARG A 137 44.74 -2.64 33.11
CA ARG A 137 45.45 -3.73 33.77
C ARG A 137 46.67 -3.04 34.39
N PRO A 138 46.84 -3.06 35.73
CA PRO A 138 48.00 -2.46 36.34
C PRO A 138 49.26 -3.15 35.78
N PRO A 139 50.38 -2.43 35.62
CA PRO A 139 51.59 -3.02 35.09
C PRO A 139 52.00 -4.17 36.02
N GLN A 140 51.98 -5.40 35.50
CA GLN A 140 52.52 -6.55 36.22
C GLN A 140 54.02 -6.36 36.35
N GLY A 141 54.44 -5.92 37.54
CA GLY A 141 55.83 -5.88 37.94
C GLY A 141 56.46 -7.26 37.77
N ARG A 142 57.55 -7.31 37.02
CA ARG A 142 58.42 -8.50 36.93
C ARG A 142 59.05 -8.73 38.31
N PRO A 143 58.99 -9.94 38.90
CA PRO A 143 59.87 -10.28 39.99
C PRO A 143 61.28 -10.55 39.42
N GLN A 144 62.27 -9.80 39.89
CA GLN A 144 63.68 -10.17 39.82
C GLN A 144 64.02 -11.10 40.99
N GLY A 145 64.84 -12.12 40.71
CA GLY A 145 65.55 -12.94 41.72
C GLY A 145 64.80 -14.22 42.12
N ARG A 146 65.44 -15.36 42.28
CA ARG A 146 66.87 -15.70 42.40
C ARG A 146 67.07 -17.14 41.95
#